data_AF-F9UF66-F1
#
_entry.id   AF-F9UF66-F1
#
_cell.length_a   1.000
_cell.length_b   1.000
_cell.length_c   1.000
_cell.angle_alpha   90.00
_cell.angle_beta   90.00
_cell.angle_gamma   90.00
#
_symmetry.space_group_name_H-M   'P 1'
#
loop_
_entity.id
_entity.type
_entity.pdbx_description
1 polymer ?
#
loop_
_entity_poly.entity_id
_entity_poly.type
_entity_poly.pdbx_seq_one_letter_code
_entity_poly.pdbx_strand_id
1 'polypeptide(L)'
;MSTSVPDGSGPARAELERFVRGTLGCTCPDAVFERVEMREGPALPCGGSVRRIAIGGRLLIHVVEGVSVEDVNRGIHAWTLSGRIDRDDARMNRFRLVIGLDGLSTGDAGGIRDAFAAACDDGDDRIHLHIVDSDALRALYL
;
A
#
# COMPACT_ATOMS: atom_id res chain seq x y z
N MET A 1 -26.80 -7.40 -17.57
CA MET A 1 -26.22 -6.21 -18.21
C MET A 1 -24.90 -5.92 -17.51
N SER A 2 -23.80 -6.43 -18.07
CA SER A 2 -22.47 -6.26 -17.52
C SER A 2 -21.80 -5.08 -18.23
N THR A 3 -21.69 -3.95 -17.55
CA THR A 3 -20.82 -2.86 -17.98
C THR A 3 -19.48 -3.05 -17.29
N SER A 4 -18.56 -3.73 -17.97
CA SER A 4 -17.14 -3.65 -17.64
C SER A 4 -16.71 -2.20 -17.90
N VAL A 5 -16.37 -1.49 -16.83
CA VAL A 5 -15.70 -0.18 -16.93
C VAL A 5 -14.23 -0.47 -17.17
N PRO A 6 -13.61 -0.04 -18.29
CA PRO A 6 -12.17 0.00 -18.37
C PRO A 6 -11.72 1.31 -17.70
N ASP A 7 -11.47 1.28 -16.39
CA ASP A 7 -10.78 2.39 -15.71
C ASP A 7 -9.28 2.32 -16.05
N GLY A 8 -8.96 2.91 -17.20
CA GLY A 8 -7.61 3.04 -17.73
C GLY A 8 -6.83 4.21 -17.13
N SER A 9 -6.67 4.25 -15.81
CA SER A 9 -5.75 5.17 -15.13
C SER A 9 -4.92 4.45 -14.06
N GLY A 10 -4.53 3.21 -14.36
CA GLY A 10 -3.54 2.46 -13.59
C GLY A 10 -2.20 2.48 -14.31
N PRO A 11 -1.08 2.35 -13.56
CA PRO A 11 0.26 2.29 -14.14
C PRO A 11 0.37 1.20 -15.19
N ALA A 12 1.24 1.41 -16.17
CA ALA A 12 1.65 0.34 -17.08
C ALA A 12 2.05 -0.92 -16.28
N ARG A 13 1.54 -2.10 -16.67
CA ARG A 13 1.76 -3.37 -15.95
C ARG A 13 3.22 -3.60 -15.56
N ALA A 14 4.17 -3.26 -16.44
CA ALA A 14 5.60 -3.41 -16.19
C ALA A 14 6.12 -2.53 -15.04
N GLU A 15 5.57 -1.33 -14.87
CA GLU A 15 5.93 -0.41 -13.78
C GLU A 15 5.41 -0.91 -12.45
N LEU A 16 4.15 -1.36 -12.42
CA LEU A 16 3.57 -2.00 -11.22
C LEU A 16 4.35 -3.27 -10.84
N GLU A 17 4.71 -4.10 -11.81
CA GLU A 17 5.49 -5.30 -11.57
C GLU A 17 6.87 -4.97 -10.99
N ARG A 18 7.57 -3.99 -11.60
CA ARG A 18 8.86 -3.50 -11.11
C ARG A 18 8.73 -2.93 -9.69
N PHE A 19 7.66 -2.19 -9.39
CA PHE A 19 7.41 -1.66 -8.06
C PHE A 19 7.19 -2.80 -7.05
N VAL A 20 6.31 -3.75 -7.36
CA VAL A 20 5.97 -4.86 -6.45
C VAL A 20 7.16 -5.81 -6.23
N ARG A 21 7.89 -6.17 -7.29
CA ARG A 21 9.02 -7.11 -7.18
C ARG A 21 10.31 -6.42 -6.75
N GLY A 22 10.61 -5.26 -7.34
CA GLY A 22 11.86 -4.54 -7.15
C GLY A 22 11.86 -3.64 -5.89
N THR A 23 10.78 -2.92 -5.65
CA THR A 23 10.67 -2.01 -4.48
C THR A 23 10.13 -2.72 -3.25
N LEU A 24 9.05 -3.49 -3.40
CA LEU A 24 8.42 -4.19 -2.27
C LEU A 24 9.00 -5.59 -1.99
N GLY A 25 9.89 -6.09 -2.85
CA GLY A 25 10.53 -7.40 -2.66
C GLY A 25 9.58 -8.60 -2.77
N CYS A 26 8.41 -8.46 -3.40
CA CYS A 26 7.44 -9.53 -3.51
C CYS A 26 7.81 -10.50 -4.64
N THR A 27 7.74 -11.81 -4.39
CA THR A 27 8.03 -12.86 -5.39
C THR A 27 6.77 -13.36 -6.11
N CYS A 28 5.81 -12.47 -6.35
CA CYS A 28 4.54 -12.78 -7.00
C CYS A 28 4.76 -13.32 -8.42
N PRO A 29 4.08 -14.40 -8.86
CA PRO A 29 4.20 -14.91 -10.23
C PRO A 29 3.49 -13.99 -11.25
N ASP A 30 3.87 -14.03 -12.53
CA ASP A 30 3.34 -13.10 -13.55
C ASP A 30 1.80 -13.11 -13.64
N ALA A 31 1.20 -14.30 -13.47
CA ALA A 31 -0.24 -14.50 -13.57
C ALA A 31 -1.06 -13.66 -12.58
N VAL A 32 -0.50 -13.25 -11.43
CA VAL A 32 -1.27 -12.38 -10.50
C VAL A 32 -1.45 -10.97 -11.04
N PHE A 33 -0.57 -10.51 -11.94
CA PHE A 33 -0.65 -9.18 -12.54
C PHE A 33 -1.64 -9.11 -13.73
N GLU A 34 -2.25 -10.23 -14.12
CA GLU A 34 -3.32 -10.25 -15.13
C GLU A 34 -4.63 -9.66 -14.60
N ARG A 35 -4.78 -9.55 -13.28
CA ARG A 35 -5.93 -8.97 -12.61
C ARG A 35 -5.46 -7.96 -11.59
N VAL A 36 -5.58 -6.68 -11.92
CA VAL A 36 -5.24 -5.57 -11.04
C VAL A 36 -6.45 -4.67 -10.91
N GLU A 37 -6.85 -4.39 -9.68
CA GLU A 37 -7.86 -3.39 -9.36
C GLU A 37 -7.22 -2.28 -8.55
N MET A 38 -7.40 -1.04 -8.99
CA MET A 38 -6.97 0.15 -8.27
C MET A 38 -8.18 0.98 -7.90
N ARG A 39 -8.22 1.47 -6.66
CA ARG A 39 -9.27 2.35 -6.17
C ARG A 39 -8.65 3.44 -5.33
N GLU A 40 -9.05 4.66 -5.60
CA GLU A 40 -8.78 5.77 -4.69
C GLU A 40 -9.62 5.59 -3.42
N GLY A 41 -8.97 5.73 -2.28
CA GLY A 41 -9.60 5.82 -0.99
C GLY A 41 -10.10 7.24 -0.70
N PRO A 42 -10.74 7.44 0.45
CA PRO A 42 -11.11 8.78 0.89
C PRO A 42 -9.86 9.64 1.10
N ALA A 43 -9.99 10.94 0.83
CA ALA A 43 -8.97 11.91 1.21
C ALA A 43 -8.75 11.84 2.73
N LEU A 44 -7.49 11.89 3.15
CA LEU A 44 -7.15 11.91 4.56
C LEU A 44 -7.44 13.30 5.14
N PRO A 45 -7.89 13.39 6.41
CA PRO A 45 -8.12 14.68 7.06
C PRO A 45 -6.89 15.61 7.08
N CYS A 46 -5.68 15.03 6.99
CA CYS A 46 -4.41 15.75 6.92
C CYS A 46 -4.02 16.23 5.52
N GLY A 47 -4.86 16.03 4.50
CA GLY A 47 -4.60 16.44 3.11
C GLY A 47 -3.87 15.41 2.25
N GLY A 48 -3.49 14.25 2.82
CA GLY A 48 -2.93 13.13 2.07
C GLY A 48 -3.99 12.28 1.36
N SER A 49 -3.53 11.28 0.61
CA SER A 49 -4.38 10.31 -0.08
C SER A 49 -4.06 8.89 0.38
N VAL A 50 -5.06 8.01 0.23
CA VAL A 50 -4.86 6.56 0.34
C VAL A 50 -5.32 5.94 -0.97
N ARG A 51 -4.49 5.10 -1.57
CA ARG A 51 -4.86 4.27 -2.72
C ARG A 51 -4.83 2.81 -2.36
N ARG A 52 -5.84 2.06 -2.81
CA ARG A 52 -5.95 0.62 -2.66
C ARG A 52 -5.63 -0.07 -3.98
N ILE A 53 -4.67 -0.98 -3.96
CA ILE A 53 -4.27 -1.80 -5.12
C ILE A 53 -4.43 -3.28 -4.75
N ALA A 54 -5.28 -4.00 -5.48
CA ALA A 54 -5.50 -5.42 -5.33
C ALA A 54 -4.93 -6.17 -6.55
N ILE A 55 -4.03 -7.12 -6.30
CA ILE A 55 -3.30 -7.85 -7.36
C ILE A 55 -3.61 -9.34 -7.27
N GLY A 56 -4.24 -9.87 -8.31
CA GLY A 56 -4.54 -11.28 -8.53
C GLY A 56 -5.38 -11.94 -7.44
N GLY A 57 -6.09 -11.16 -6.62
CA GLY A 57 -6.79 -11.64 -5.43
C GLY A 57 -5.86 -12.21 -4.35
N ARG A 58 -4.55 -11.89 -4.39
CA ARG A 58 -3.55 -12.44 -3.46
C ARG A 58 -2.83 -11.37 -2.65
N LEU A 59 -2.54 -10.23 -3.25
CA LEU A 59 -1.78 -9.15 -2.63
C LEU A 59 -2.64 -7.90 -2.57
N LEU A 60 -2.82 -7.38 -1.35
CA LEU A 60 -3.39 -6.07 -1.09
C LEU A 60 -2.25 -5.09 -0.79
N ILE A 61 -2.31 -3.91 -1.41
CA ILE A 61 -1.40 -2.80 -1.13
C ILE A 61 -2.25 -1.57 -0.81
N HIS A 62 -2.01 -0.95 0.33
CA HIS A 62 -2.48 0.40 0.62
C HIS A 62 -1.28 1.34 0.48
N VAL A 63 -1.42 2.34 -0.37
CA VAL A 63 -0.41 3.38 -0.58
C VAL A 63 -0.90 4.65 0.08
N VAL A 64 -0.12 5.20 1.00
CA VAL A 64 -0.41 6.47 1.68
C VAL A 64 0.65 7.47 1.29
N GLU A 65 0.25 8.65 0.83
CA GLU A 65 1.14 9.71 0.35
C GLU A 65 0.62 11.10 0.70
N GLY A 66 1.47 12.12 0.54
CA GLY A 66 1.11 13.50 0.84
C GLY A 66 0.85 13.75 2.32
N VAL A 67 1.48 12.95 3.19
CA VAL A 67 1.34 13.00 4.64
C VAL A 67 2.66 13.38 5.31
N SER A 68 2.60 14.00 6.49
CA SER A 68 3.79 14.22 7.32
C SER A 68 4.13 12.99 8.17
N VAL A 69 5.33 12.96 8.75
CA VAL A 69 5.72 11.94 9.74
C VAL A 69 4.76 11.92 10.93
N GLU A 70 4.30 13.08 11.38
CA GLU A 70 3.33 13.19 12.48
C GLU A 70 1.99 12.56 12.11
N ASP A 71 1.49 12.83 10.89
CA ASP A 71 0.26 12.23 10.38
C ASP A 71 0.35 10.72 10.30
N VAL A 72 1.51 10.20 9.86
CA VAL A 72 1.77 8.76 9.80
C VAL A 72 1.71 8.15 11.19
N ASN A 73 2.42 8.70 12.17
CA ASN A 73 2.40 8.18 13.54
C ASN A 73 0.99 8.17 14.14
N ARG A 74 0.15 9.15 13.79
CA ARG A 74 -1.25 9.23 14.21
C ARG A 74 -2.17 8.25 13.46
N GLY A 75 -1.92 8.02 12.17
CA GLY A 75 -2.79 7.27 11.27
C GLY A 75 -2.47 5.78 11.13
N ILE A 76 -1.22 5.38 11.36
CA ILE A 76 -0.70 4.05 10.99
C ILE A 76 -1.47 2.90 11.62
N HIS A 77 -1.94 3.07 12.86
CA HIS A 77 -2.76 2.06 13.52
C HIS A 77 -4.09 1.82 12.77
N ALA A 78 -4.78 2.91 12.42
CA ALA A 78 -6.04 2.83 11.69
C ALA A 78 -5.86 2.26 10.28
N TRP A 79 -4.80 2.67 9.56
CA TRP A 79 -4.50 2.16 8.22
C TRP A 79 -4.11 0.67 8.24
N THR A 80 -3.37 0.24 9.26
CA THR A 80 -2.99 -1.15 9.45
C THR A 80 -4.21 -2.02 9.72
N LEU A 81 -5.08 -1.60 10.64
CA LEU A 81 -6.33 -2.30 10.94
C LEU A 81 -7.28 -2.35 9.72
N SER A 82 -7.46 -1.23 9.03
CA SER A 82 -8.28 -1.17 7.82
C SER A 82 -7.75 -2.10 6.72
N GLY A 83 -6.44 -2.10 6.46
CA GLY A 83 -5.85 -3.01 5.48
C GLY A 83 -5.92 -4.48 5.88
N ARG A 84 -5.86 -4.80 7.17
CA ARG A 84 -6.11 -6.15 7.68
C ARG A 84 -7.54 -6.61 7.37
N ILE A 85 -8.53 -5.78 7.71
CA ILE A 85 -9.96 -6.06 7.45
C ILE A 85 -10.18 -6.26 5.95
N ASP A 86 -9.73 -5.31 5.12
CA ASP A 86 -9.86 -5.38 3.67
C ASP A 86 -9.22 -6.63 3.06
N ARG A 87 -8.05 -7.04 3.56
CA ARG A 87 -7.36 -8.24 3.13
C ARG A 87 -8.17 -9.49 3.49
N ASP A 88 -8.61 -9.58 4.74
CA ASP A 88 -9.30 -10.77 5.26
C ASP A 88 -10.69 -10.93 4.61
N ASP A 89 -11.45 -9.84 4.45
CA ASP A 89 -12.74 -9.83 3.77
C ASP A 89 -12.63 -10.24 2.30
N ALA A 90 -11.58 -9.77 1.63
CA ALA A 90 -11.29 -10.16 0.25
C ALA A 90 -10.58 -11.52 0.13
N ARG A 91 -10.31 -12.21 1.25
CA ARG A 91 -9.56 -13.47 1.35
C ARG A 91 -8.20 -13.44 0.63
N MET A 92 -7.52 -12.31 0.72
CA MET A 92 -6.19 -12.11 0.15
C MET A 92 -5.11 -12.68 1.08
N ASN A 93 -3.96 -13.04 0.50
CA ASN A 93 -2.89 -13.71 1.24
C ASN A 93 -2.02 -12.74 2.04
N ARG A 94 -1.73 -11.57 1.49
CA ARG A 94 -0.81 -10.59 2.09
C ARG A 94 -1.32 -9.18 1.95
N PHE A 95 -1.03 -8.37 2.95
CA PHE A 95 -1.24 -6.94 2.96
C PHE A 95 0.12 -6.23 3.07
N ARG A 96 0.30 -5.17 2.30
CA ARG A 96 1.45 -4.27 2.34
C ARG A 96 0.94 -2.85 2.56
N LEU A 97 1.30 -2.26 3.68
CA LEU A 97 1.14 -0.82 3.89
C LEU A 97 2.39 -0.14 3.31
N VAL A 98 2.20 0.74 2.36
CA VAL A 98 3.27 1.53 1.73
C VAL A 98 3.04 2.99 2.08
N ILE A 99 4.08 3.65 2.58
CA ILE A 99 4.05 5.05 2.96
C ILE A 99 5.10 5.80 2.15
N GLY A 100 4.66 6.78 1.35
CA GLY A 100 5.52 7.72 0.63
C GLY A 100 5.91 8.89 1.52
N LEU A 101 7.19 8.95 1.89
CA LEU A 101 7.75 10.03 2.71
C LEU A 101 9.16 10.35 2.21
N ASP A 102 9.46 11.64 2.05
CA ASP A 102 10.78 12.10 1.61
C ASP A 102 11.61 12.63 2.79
N GLY A 103 12.94 12.52 2.69
CA GLY A 103 13.86 13.19 3.61
C GLY A 103 13.82 12.70 5.06
N LEU A 104 13.33 11.48 5.29
CA LEU A 104 13.22 10.88 6.61
C LEU A 104 14.58 10.74 7.31
N SER A 105 14.64 11.14 8.58
CA SER A 105 15.77 10.77 9.43
C SER A 105 15.67 9.29 9.86
N THR A 106 16.79 8.71 10.30
CA THR A 106 16.80 7.35 10.89
C THR A 106 15.87 7.24 12.09
N GLY A 107 15.74 8.31 12.89
CA GLY A 107 14.85 8.36 14.05
C GLY A 107 13.38 8.31 13.67
N ASP A 108 12.99 9.09 12.65
CA ASP A 108 11.62 9.10 12.14
C ASP A 108 11.21 7.74 11.59
N ALA A 109 12.08 7.13 10.77
CA ALA A 109 11.82 5.81 10.21
C ALA A 109 11.76 4.72 11.30
N GLY A 110 12.50 4.87 12.40
CA GLY A 110 12.42 4.00 13.58
C GLY A 110 11.06 4.13 14.28
N GLY A 111 10.64 5.35 14.60
CA GLY A 111 9.37 5.61 15.28
C GLY A 111 8.14 5.11 14.51
N ILE A 112 8.13 5.27 13.18
CA ILE A 112 7.05 4.74 12.32
C ILE A 112 7.01 3.20 12.39
N ARG A 113 8.16 2.54 12.38
CA ARG A 113 8.23 1.06 12.48
C ARG A 113 7.76 0.56 13.84
N ASP A 114 8.10 1.27 14.92
CA ASP A 114 7.65 0.94 16.27
C ASP A 114 6.12 1.11 16.39
N ALA A 115 5.57 2.21 15.86
CA ALA A 115 4.13 2.45 15.82
C ALA A 115 3.38 1.40 14.98
N PHE A 116 3.96 0.97 13.86
CA PHE A 116 3.43 -0.13 13.04
C PHE A 116 3.48 -1.47 13.78
N ALA A 117 4.58 -1.78 14.45
CA ALA A 117 4.73 -3.02 15.21
C ALA A 117 3.70 -3.09 16.35
N ALA A 118 3.45 -1.96 17.03
CA ALA A 118 2.41 -1.86 18.05
C ALA A 118 0.98 -2.03 17.51
N ALA A 119 0.75 -1.71 16.22
CA ALA A 119 -0.54 -1.86 15.56
C ALA A 119 -0.81 -3.27 15.02
N CYS A 120 0.21 -4.13 14.92
CA CYS A 120 0.05 -5.51 14.47
C CYS A 120 -0.21 -6.43 15.66
N ASP A 121 -1.47 -6.88 15.82
CA ASP A 121 -1.81 -7.91 16.82
C ASP A 121 -1.01 -9.20 16.55
N ASP A 122 -0.36 -9.72 17.60
CA ASP A 122 0.23 -11.07 17.70
C ASP A 122 1.05 -11.57 16.49
N GLY A 123 1.72 -10.66 15.77
CA GLY A 123 2.70 -11.05 14.75
C GLY A 123 2.10 -11.67 13.48
N ASP A 124 0.99 -11.10 12.96
CA ASP A 124 0.48 -11.45 11.62
C ASP A 124 1.54 -11.18 10.53
N ASP A 125 2.30 -12.22 10.20
CA ASP A 125 3.40 -12.21 9.23
C ASP A 125 2.96 -11.91 7.79
N ARG A 126 1.65 -11.79 7.57
CA ARG A 126 1.04 -11.42 6.29
C ARG A 126 0.91 -9.92 6.11
N ILE A 127 1.17 -9.09 7.12
CA ILE A 127 1.10 -7.61 7.05
C ILE A 127 2.51 -7.02 7.14
N HIS A 128 3.00 -6.37 6.08
CA HIS A 128 4.33 -5.72 6.11
C HIS A 128 4.21 -4.22 5.82
N LEU A 129 5.09 -3.43 6.44
CA LEU A 129 5.26 -2.00 6.18
C LEU A 129 6.42 -1.78 5.21
N HIS A 130 6.20 -0.88 4.24
CA HIS A 130 7.24 -0.30 3.40
C HIS A 130 7.18 1.23 3.53
N ILE A 131 8.33 1.83 3.83
CA ILE A 131 8.51 3.28 3.78
C ILE A 131 9.43 3.54 2.58
N VAL A 132 8.97 4.34 1.63
CA VAL A 132 9.66 4.62 0.37
C VAL A 132 9.66 6.13 0.10
N ASP A 133 10.63 6.61 -0.66
CA ASP A 133 10.58 7.98 -1.17
C ASP A 133 9.36 8.16 -2.09
N SER A 134 8.76 9.35 -2.08
CA SER A 134 7.57 9.66 -2.88
C SER A 134 7.82 9.45 -4.38
N ASP A 135 9.06 9.66 -4.84
CA ASP A 135 9.47 9.40 -6.22
C ASP A 135 9.32 7.92 -6.63
N ALA A 136 9.48 6.98 -5.70
CA ALA A 136 9.28 5.55 -5.97
C ALA A 136 7.80 5.22 -6.25
N LEU A 137 6.87 6.04 -5.76
CA LEU A 137 5.44 5.88 -5.98
C LEU A 137 4.98 6.41 -7.34
N ARG A 138 5.75 7.28 -8.01
CA ARG A 138 5.38 7.85 -9.32
C ARG A 138 5.10 6.79 -10.38
N ALA A 139 5.75 5.63 -10.27
CA ALA A 139 5.51 4.44 -11.09
C ALA A 139 4.08 3.86 -10.95
N LEU A 140 3.25 4.41 -10.07
CA LEU A 140 1.85 4.01 -9.88
C LEU A 140 0.85 5.00 -10.51
N TYR A 141 1.29 6.06 -11.20
CA TYR A 141 0.45 7.17 -11.65
C TYR A 141 0.53 7.46 -13.16
N LEU A 142 1.11 6.57 -13.98
CA LEU A 142 1.41 6.79 -15.40
C LEU A 142 0.70 5.83 -16.37
#